data_AF-A0A6L7IGT1-F1
#
_entry.id   AF-A0A6L7IGT1-F1
#
_cell.length_a   1.000
_cell.length_b   1.000
_cell.length_c   1.000
_cell.angle_alpha   90.00
_cell.angle_beta   90.00
_cell.angle_gamma   90.00
#
_symmetry.space_group_name_H-M   'P 1'
#
loop_
_entity.id
_entity.type
_entity.pdbx_description
1 polymer ?
#
loop_
_entity_poly.entity_id
_entity_poly.type
_entity_poly.pdbx_seq_one_letter_code
_entity_poly.pdbx_strand_id
1 'polypeptide(L)'
;MTGRYKKSILELLSNLHESKINPFENIEKWLILQEKLLSKTIYIENRIRTCKEEIKELQRVRKNPAQRLSKEESINVKSKIKELDYNIDEYHWLLLILKSIGDGIAFTFIHKLDIKPQNFKESPGFLSGKKGLILEKKILRHSFKNGLIAILNDLTSVLKYADVTMITEDGFFPIEAKSSEMDNERIRRQAEKTNKLYKYLEEDEIVNLYGEDGQIMRRVALCSDEINYQKEFSNLLESARVKGYDSYKFEDGFSCIVAFKEFDTNEVLDSVVKGEGFTTPYFFHLNMYKFMGYGYYPFSLLFNSAEHYWDFLEGNINVIVFIDFSAIEKISENYGYNVERAKMEDYAFTFKSKNEKNEVSSFSMSEHFFFRTFMEMVSLKWLLNDTFLRFKNRID
;
A
#
# COMPACT_ATOMS: atom_id res chain seq x y z
N MET A 1 12.97 0.75 19.33
CA MET A 1 14.10 -0.17 19.01
C MET A 1 14.47 -0.13 17.52
N THR A 2 13.70 0.62 16.72
CA THR A 2 13.82 0.92 15.29
C THR A 2 15.24 1.23 14.77
N GLY A 3 16.03 2.03 15.49
CA GLY A 3 17.38 2.41 15.07
C GLY A 3 18.33 1.22 14.81
N ARG A 4 18.12 0.08 15.49
CA ARG A 4 18.92 -1.15 15.26
C ARG A 4 18.76 -1.72 13.85
N TYR A 5 17.57 -1.58 13.26
CA TYR A 5 17.24 -2.15 11.95
C TYR A 5 17.33 -1.12 10.81
N LYS A 6 17.48 0.18 11.15
CA LYS A 6 17.61 1.30 10.20
C LYS A 6 18.59 0.96 9.07
N LYS A 7 19.84 0.63 9.40
CA LYS A 7 20.88 0.33 8.39
C LYS A 7 20.46 -0.76 7.40
N SER A 8 19.88 -1.86 7.90
CA SER A 8 19.45 -2.95 7.01
C SER A 8 18.24 -2.58 6.15
N ILE A 9 17.33 -1.76 6.67
CA ILE A 9 16.16 -1.31 5.92
C ILE A 9 16.58 -0.32 4.83
N LEU A 10 17.46 0.61 5.15
CA LEU A 10 18.05 1.54 4.18
C LEU A 10 18.79 0.81 3.05
N GLU A 11 19.53 -0.25 3.37
CA GLU A 11 20.20 -1.08 2.35
C GLU A 11 19.18 -1.77 1.43
N LEU A 12 18.10 -2.33 1.98
CA LEU A 12 17.04 -2.96 1.18
C LEU A 12 16.32 -1.95 0.27
N LEU A 13 16.02 -0.76 0.78
CA LEU A 13 15.41 0.33 0.00
C LEU A 13 16.33 0.85 -1.09
N SER A 14 17.62 1.03 -0.80
CA SER A 14 18.60 1.47 -1.80
C SER A 14 18.70 0.44 -2.93
N ASN A 15 18.76 -0.86 -2.60
CA ASN A 15 18.72 -1.94 -3.59
C ASN A 15 17.42 -1.92 -4.43
N LEU A 16 16.27 -1.63 -3.82
CA LEU A 16 14.99 -1.47 -4.55
C LEU A 16 15.06 -0.30 -5.54
N HIS A 17 15.48 0.88 -5.08
CA HIS A 17 15.57 2.09 -5.90
C HIS A 17 16.57 1.92 -7.05
N GLU A 18 17.74 1.36 -6.79
CA GLU A 18 18.76 1.07 -7.81
C GLU A 18 18.27 0.04 -8.83
N SER A 19 17.52 -0.98 -8.41
CA SER A 19 17.00 -2.01 -9.31
C SER A 19 15.91 -1.45 -10.23
N LYS A 20 15.13 -0.47 -9.75
CA LYS A 20 14.02 0.14 -10.49
C LYS A 20 14.46 1.02 -11.66
N ILE A 21 15.65 1.62 -11.63
CA ILE A 21 16.10 2.58 -12.66
C ILE A 21 16.09 1.95 -14.06
N ASN A 22 16.47 0.67 -14.18
CA ASN A 22 16.37 -0.14 -15.39
C ASN A 22 15.90 -1.55 -15.02
N PRO A 23 14.59 -1.79 -14.86
CA PRO A 23 14.09 -2.97 -14.15
C PRO A 23 14.32 -4.30 -14.87
N PHE A 24 14.56 -4.27 -16.18
CA PHE A 24 14.75 -5.47 -17.01
C PHE A 24 16.22 -5.75 -17.40
N GLU A 25 17.15 -4.82 -17.20
CA GLU A 25 18.55 -4.98 -17.66
C GLU A 25 19.35 -5.99 -16.82
N ASN A 26 19.15 -6.01 -15.51
CA ASN A 26 19.83 -6.92 -14.59
C ASN A 26 18.83 -7.53 -13.63
N ILE A 27 18.12 -8.55 -14.12
CA ILE A 27 17.04 -9.17 -13.38
C ILE A 27 17.52 -9.85 -12.08
N GLU A 28 18.79 -10.28 -12.01
CA GLU A 28 19.35 -10.94 -10.81
C GLU A 28 19.31 -10.04 -9.56
N LYS A 29 19.33 -8.71 -9.73
CA LYS A 29 19.18 -7.77 -8.61
C LYS A 29 17.86 -7.99 -7.86
N TRP A 30 16.78 -8.32 -8.57
CA TRP A 30 15.47 -8.61 -7.97
C TRP A 30 15.47 -9.92 -7.19
N LEU A 31 16.16 -10.96 -7.69
CA LEU A 31 16.34 -12.20 -6.94
C LEU A 31 17.09 -11.93 -5.62
N ILE A 32 18.22 -11.21 -5.69
CA ILE A 32 19.04 -10.87 -4.51
C ILE A 32 18.20 -10.08 -3.49
N LEU A 33 17.46 -9.08 -3.95
CA LEU A 33 16.59 -8.28 -3.09
C LEU A 33 15.52 -9.14 -2.40
N GLN A 34 14.82 -10.00 -3.14
CA GLN A 34 13.80 -10.89 -2.57
C GLN A 34 14.38 -11.90 -1.58
N GLU A 35 15.57 -12.45 -1.85
CA GLU A 35 16.23 -13.37 -0.91
C GLU A 35 16.66 -12.67 0.38
N LYS A 36 17.16 -11.42 0.29
CA LYS A 36 17.48 -10.60 1.45
C LYS A 36 16.21 -10.26 2.25
N LEU A 37 15.14 -9.84 1.57
CA LEU A 37 13.83 -9.58 2.21
C LEU A 37 13.32 -10.82 2.93
N LEU A 38 13.25 -11.97 2.25
CA LEU A 38 12.79 -13.22 2.83
C LEU A 38 13.58 -13.62 4.07
N SER A 39 14.91 -13.53 3.99
CA SER A 39 15.79 -13.86 5.11
C SER A 39 15.54 -12.97 6.32
N LYS A 40 15.28 -11.67 6.11
CA LYS A 40 14.94 -10.72 7.18
C LYS A 40 13.54 -10.97 7.73
N THR A 41 12.54 -11.22 6.89
CA THR A 41 11.18 -11.56 7.31
C THR A 41 11.19 -12.77 8.24
N ILE A 42 11.84 -13.86 7.83
CA ILE A 42 11.96 -15.08 8.66
C ILE A 42 12.65 -14.79 9.99
N TYR A 43 13.73 -14.00 9.98
CA TYR A 43 14.43 -13.63 11.20
C TYR A 43 13.51 -12.88 12.18
N ILE A 44 12.76 -11.88 11.69
CA ILE A 44 11.85 -11.09 12.52
C ILE A 44 10.69 -11.95 13.06
N GLU A 45 10.09 -12.79 12.23
CA GLU A 45 9.03 -13.70 12.68
C GLU A 45 9.50 -14.69 13.75
N ASN A 46 10.73 -15.21 13.62
CA ASN A 46 11.31 -16.06 14.65
C ASN A 46 11.49 -15.30 15.97
N ARG A 47 11.88 -14.02 15.94
CA ARG A 47 11.94 -13.17 17.14
C ARG A 47 10.58 -13.00 17.79
N ILE A 48 9.53 -12.77 16.99
CA ILE A 48 8.15 -12.71 17.51
C ILE A 48 7.78 -14.04 18.18
N ARG A 49 8.09 -15.18 17.56
CA ARG A 49 7.83 -16.50 18.13
C ARG A 49 8.53 -16.68 19.49
N THR A 50 9.82 -16.36 19.56
CA THR A 50 10.59 -16.42 20.81
C THR A 50 9.99 -15.54 21.91
N CYS A 51 9.61 -14.30 21.60
CA CYS A 51 8.96 -13.42 22.57
C CYS A 51 7.62 -13.97 23.05
N LYS A 52 6.80 -14.53 22.15
CA LYS A 52 5.50 -15.15 22.50
C LYS A 52 5.68 -16.40 23.37
N GLU A 53 6.70 -17.21 23.10
CA GLU A 53 7.06 -18.37 23.93
C GLU A 53 7.51 -17.95 25.33
N GLU A 54 8.38 -16.92 25.43
CA GLU A 54 8.83 -16.39 26.72
C GLU A 54 7.69 -15.80 27.54
N ILE A 55 6.78 -15.03 26.92
CA ILE A 55 5.56 -14.54 27.58
C ILE A 55 4.72 -15.70 28.11
N LYS A 56 4.56 -16.77 27.32
CA LYS A 56 3.78 -17.95 27.73
C LYS A 56 4.39 -18.63 28.97
N GLU A 57 5.71 -18.77 29.02
CA GLU A 57 6.40 -19.33 30.19
C GLU A 57 6.28 -18.41 31.42
N LEU A 58 6.49 -17.10 31.26
CA LEU A 58 6.31 -16.12 32.34
C LEU A 58 4.88 -16.12 32.89
N GLN A 59 3.88 -16.26 32.01
CA GLN A 59 2.48 -16.38 32.42
C GLN A 59 2.19 -17.69 33.15
N ARG A 60 2.83 -18.80 32.78
CA ARG A 60 2.72 -20.08 33.49
C ARG A 60 3.26 -19.96 34.91
N VAL A 61 4.45 -19.40 35.09
CA VAL A 61 5.05 -19.15 36.41
C VAL A 61 4.13 -18.27 37.26
N ARG A 62 3.62 -17.16 36.69
CA ARG A 62 2.72 -16.23 37.40
C ARG A 62 1.40 -16.87 37.86
N LYS A 63 0.89 -17.86 37.11
CA LYS A 63 -0.38 -18.54 37.39
C LYS A 63 -0.21 -19.81 38.23
N ASN A 64 1.02 -20.23 38.52
CA ASN A 64 1.30 -21.46 39.26
C ASN A 64 1.04 -21.28 40.77
N PRO A 65 0.03 -21.97 41.35
CA PRO A 65 -0.28 -21.83 42.78
C PRO A 65 0.85 -22.34 43.70
N ALA A 66 1.67 -23.28 43.22
CA ALA A 66 2.77 -23.87 43.97
C ALA A 66 4.04 -23.00 43.99
N GLN A 67 4.16 -22.05 43.06
CA GLN A 67 5.28 -21.08 42.99
C GLN A 67 4.74 -19.68 43.24
N ARG A 68 4.44 -19.37 44.51
CA ARG A 68 3.89 -18.08 44.89
C ARG A 68 4.99 -17.01 44.82
N LEU A 69 5.02 -16.29 43.70
CA LEU A 69 5.96 -15.17 43.51
C LEU A 69 5.80 -14.13 44.61
N SER A 70 6.91 -13.59 45.08
CA SER A 70 6.95 -12.40 45.91
C SER A 70 6.38 -11.19 45.14
N LYS A 71 6.07 -10.11 45.88
CA LYS A 71 5.57 -8.86 45.28
C LYS A 71 6.56 -8.30 44.25
N GLU A 72 7.86 -8.35 44.56
CA GLU A 72 8.93 -7.86 43.70
C GLU A 72 9.09 -8.71 42.43
N GLU A 73 9.12 -10.03 42.56
CA GLU A 73 9.16 -10.94 41.41
C GLU A 73 7.93 -10.79 40.51
N SER A 74 6.75 -10.59 41.09
CA SER A 74 5.51 -10.35 40.33
C SER A 74 5.57 -9.05 39.52
N ILE A 75 6.16 -7.98 40.08
CA ILE A 75 6.38 -6.71 39.38
C ILE A 75 7.37 -6.91 38.22
N ASN A 76 8.49 -7.59 38.48
CA ASN A 76 9.52 -7.84 37.46
C ASN A 76 8.97 -8.68 36.30
N VAL A 77 8.21 -9.74 36.60
CA VAL A 77 7.55 -10.57 35.57
C VAL A 77 6.56 -9.75 34.75
N LYS A 78 5.74 -8.90 35.37
CA LYS A 78 4.79 -8.03 34.65
C LYS A 78 5.51 -7.01 33.76
N SER A 79 6.58 -6.41 34.27
CA SER A 79 7.41 -5.48 33.51
C SER A 79 8.04 -6.17 32.29
N LYS A 80 8.57 -7.38 32.47
CA LYS A 80 9.16 -8.16 31.38
C LYS A 80 8.13 -8.55 30.32
N ILE A 81 6.93 -8.97 30.71
CA ILE A 81 5.85 -9.26 29.76
C ILE A 81 5.53 -8.00 28.93
N LYS A 82 5.40 -6.84 29.57
CA LYS A 82 5.13 -5.58 28.87
C LYS A 82 6.25 -5.20 27.89
N GLU A 83 7.51 -5.42 28.26
CA GLU A 83 8.65 -5.23 27.36
C GLU A 83 8.59 -6.17 26.15
N LEU A 84 8.27 -7.45 26.37
CA LEU A 84 8.15 -8.44 25.29
C LEU A 84 6.97 -8.14 24.36
N ASP A 85 5.82 -7.70 24.89
CA ASP A 85 4.68 -7.25 24.10
C ASP A 85 5.06 -6.04 23.22
N TYR A 86 5.71 -5.03 23.81
CA TYR A 86 6.23 -3.89 23.04
C TYR A 86 7.21 -4.31 21.93
N ASN A 87 8.09 -5.28 22.20
CA ASN A 87 8.99 -5.82 21.19
C ASN A 87 8.25 -6.52 20.05
N ILE A 88 7.17 -7.25 20.36
CA ILE A 88 6.32 -7.90 19.35
C ILE A 88 5.67 -6.85 18.44
N ASP A 89 5.17 -5.74 18.99
CA ASP A 89 4.59 -4.65 18.21
C ASP A 89 5.63 -4.00 17.29
N GLU A 90 6.84 -3.72 17.80
CA GLU A 90 7.95 -3.21 16.98
C GLU A 90 8.33 -4.19 15.84
N TYR A 91 8.34 -5.49 16.11
CA TYR A 91 8.61 -6.51 15.08
C TYR A 91 7.49 -6.57 14.04
N HIS A 92 6.23 -6.45 14.44
CA HIS A 92 5.11 -6.36 13.49
C HIS A 92 5.22 -5.11 12.61
N TRP A 93 5.60 -3.97 13.18
CA TRP A 93 5.89 -2.76 12.41
C TRP A 93 7.01 -2.95 11.39
N LEU A 94 8.11 -3.62 11.77
CA LEU A 94 9.18 -3.97 10.83
C LEU A 94 8.70 -4.87 9.70
N LEU A 95 7.80 -5.83 9.97
CA LEU A 95 7.21 -6.67 8.92
C LEU A 95 6.38 -5.87 7.92
N LEU A 96 5.65 -4.84 8.37
CA LEU A 96 4.92 -3.93 7.48
C LEU A 96 5.87 -3.16 6.56
N ILE A 97 7.01 -2.70 7.08
CA ILE A 97 8.04 -2.03 6.26
C ILE A 97 8.62 -2.98 5.22
N LEU A 98 8.99 -4.21 5.62
CA LEU A 98 9.53 -5.20 4.69
C LEU A 98 8.52 -5.53 3.58
N LYS A 99 7.22 -5.64 3.93
CA LYS A 99 6.15 -5.82 2.94
C LYS A 99 6.00 -4.61 2.01
N SER A 100 6.12 -3.38 2.52
CA SER A 100 6.09 -2.18 1.68
C SER A 100 7.26 -2.14 0.68
N ILE A 101 8.45 -2.65 1.06
CA ILE A 101 9.57 -2.81 0.11
C ILE A 101 9.24 -3.90 -0.92
N GLY A 102 8.63 -5.01 -0.50
CA GLY A 102 8.14 -6.06 -1.39
C GLY A 102 7.07 -5.57 -2.38
N ASP A 103 6.15 -4.72 -1.93
CA ASP A 103 5.17 -4.04 -2.79
C ASP A 103 5.88 -3.21 -3.86
N GLY A 104 7.00 -2.57 -3.51
CA GLY A 104 7.82 -1.86 -4.49
C GLY A 104 8.30 -2.73 -5.66
N ILE A 105 8.53 -4.02 -5.42
CA ILE A 105 8.86 -4.98 -6.48
C ILE A 105 7.63 -5.21 -7.36
N ALA A 106 6.47 -5.50 -6.77
CA ALA A 106 5.21 -5.71 -7.51
C ALA A 106 4.84 -4.52 -8.39
N PHE A 107 4.86 -3.30 -7.83
CA PHE A 107 4.55 -2.06 -8.54
C PHE A 107 5.58 -1.64 -9.59
N THR A 108 6.76 -2.27 -9.61
CA THR A 108 7.74 -2.05 -10.68
C THR A 108 7.35 -2.80 -11.96
N PHE A 109 6.67 -3.94 -11.84
CA PHE A 109 6.39 -4.83 -12.98
C PHE A 109 4.91 -4.93 -13.35
N ILE A 110 4.01 -4.73 -12.38
CA ILE A 110 2.58 -4.90 -12.57
C ILE A 110 1.92 -3.53 -12.47
N HIS A 111 1.04 -3.24 -13.44
CA HIS A 111 0.29 -2.00 -13.43
C HIS A 111 -0.58 -1.92 -12.16
N LYS A 112 -0.58 -0.76 -11.50
CA LYS A 112 -1.25 -0.56 -10.21
C LYS A 112 -2.76 -0.85 -10.22
N LEU A 113 -3.44 -0.60 -11.35
CA LEU A 113 -4.86 -0.92 -11.48
C LEU A 113 -5.12 -2.43 -11.53
N ASP A 114 -4.11 -3.23 -11.85
CA ASP A 114 -4.18 -4.70 -11.92
C ASP A 114 -3.74 -5.33 -10.59
N ILE A 115 -2.94 -4.61 -9.81
CA ILE A 115 -2.63 -4.96 -8.41
C ILE A 115 -3.85 -4.75 -7.52
N LYS A 116 -4.58 -3.64 -7.71
CA LYS A 116 -5.72 -3.25 -6.85
C LYS A 116 -6.72 -4.39 -6.57
N PRO A 117 -7.24 -5.13 -7.57
CA PRO A 117 -8.20 -6.20 -7.29
C PRO A 117 -7.59 -7.40 -6.53
N GLN A 118 -6.27 -7.56 -6.54
CA GLN A 118 -5.58 -8.64 -5.81
C GLN A 118 -5.45 -8.37 -4.31
N ASN A 119 -5.77 -7.15 -3.88
CA ASN A 119 -5.51 -6.70 -2.53
C ASN A 119 -6.71 -6.84 -1.57
N PHE A 120 -7.90 -7.21 -2.04
CA PHE A 120 -9.12 -7.36 -1.21
C PHE A 120 -9.22 -8.70 -0.44
N LYS A 121 -8.08 -9.38 -0.24
CA LYS A 121 -7.97 -10.63 0.54
C LYS A 121 -7.21 -10.38 1.85
N GLU A 122 -7.43 -11.20 2.88
CA GLU A 122 -6.61 -11.16 4.09
C GLU A 122 -5.14 -11.49 3.78
N SER A 123 -4.23 -10.87 4.52
CA SER A 123 -2.79 -11.13 4.38
C SER A 123 -2.44 -12.58 4.78
N PRO A 124 -1.44 -13.20 4.14
CA PRO A 124 -0.93 -14.49 4.57
C PRO A 124 -0.31 -14.39 5.98
N GLY A 125 -0.45 -15.48 6.77
CA GLY A 125 0.21 -15.63 8.06
C GLY A 125 1.72 -15.92 7.94
N PHE A 126 2.41 -16.10 9.08
CA PHE A 126 3.88 -16.24 9.14
C PHE A 126 4.49 -17.23 8.13
N LEU A 127 5.63 -16.86 7.54
CA LEU A 127 6.42 -17.65 6.58
C LEU A 127 7.27 -18.73 7.26
N SER A 128 7.78 -18.42 8.44
CA SER A 128 8.67 -19.27 9.22
C SER A 128 7.99 -20.58 9.64
N GLY A 129 8.66 -21.70 9.35
CA GLY A 129 8.19 -23.05 9.70
C GLY A 129 7.34 -23.74 8.63
N LYS A 130 7.07 -23.11 7.48
CA LYS A 130 6.34 -23.73 6.36
C LYS A 130 7.29 -24.57 5.50
N LYS A 131 6.97 -25.86 5.30
CA LYS A 131 7.64 -26.72 4.29
C LYS A 131 7.43 -26.19 2.85
N GLY A 132 6.32 -25.48 2.59
CA GLY A 132 5.97 -24.91 1.28
C GLY A 132 7.00 -23.91 0.74
N LEU A 133 7.63 -23.12 1.62
CA LEU A 133 8.59 -22.09 1.24
C LEU A 133 9.80 -22.65 0.45
N ILE A 134 10.20 -23.90 0.68
CA ILE A 134 11.31 -24.51 -0.08
C ILE A 134 10.93 -24.64 -1.56
N LEU A 135 9.69 -25.01 -1.86
CA LEU A 135 9.22 -25.16 -3.24
C LEU A 135 9.09 -23.79 -3.91
N GLU A 136 8.48 -22.82 -3.23
CA GLU A 136 8.35 -21.43 -3.70
C GLU A 136 9.72 -20.83 -4.05
N LYS A 137 10.73 -21.00 -3.19
CA LYS A 137 12.11 -20.56 -3.46
C LYS A 137 12.74 -21.28 -4.65
N LYS A 138 12.45 -22.56 -4.86
CA LYS A 138 12.94 -23.30 -6.03
C LYS A 138 12.33 -22.76 -7.31
N ILE A 139 11.02 -22.51 -7.31
CA ILE A 139 10.32 -21.88 -8.44
C ILE A 139 10.94 -20.52 -8.74
N LEU A 140 11.06 -19.65 -7.73
CA LEU A 140 11.67 -18.34 -7.86
C LEU A 140 13.07 -18.40 -8.51
N ARG A 141 14.00 -19.16 -7.92
CA ARG A 141 15.37 -19.27 -8.44
C ARG A 141 15.42 -19.87 -9.84
N HIS A 142 14.53 -20.82 -10.12
CA HIS A 142 14.43 -21.43 -11.44
C HIS A 142 13.97 -20.40 -12.48
N SER A 143 12.96 -19.57 -12.19
CA SER A 143 12.51 -18.51 -13.10
C SER A 143 13.65 -17.55 -13.47
N PHE A 144 14.37 -17.01 -12.47
CA PHE A 144 15.50 -16.11 -12.73
C PHE A 144 16.64 -16.78 -13.50
N LYS A 145 16.95 -18.05 -13.23
CA LYS A 145 17.95 -18.82 -14.00
C LYS A 145 17.58 -18.93 -15.49
N ASN A 146 16.29 -18.92 -15.82
CA ASN A 146 15.79 -18.96 -17.19
C ASN A 146 15.52 -17.57 -17.78
N GLY A 147 16.00 -16.49 -17.15
CA GLY A 147 15.82 -15.13 -17.68
C GLY A 147 14.44 -14.51 -17.40
N LEU A 148 13.62 -15.14 -16.55
CA LEU A 148 12.27 -14.67 -16.22
C LEU A 148 12.24 -13.99 -14.85
N ILE A 149 11.47 -12.92 -14.72
CA ILE A 149 11.22 -12.26 -13.44
C ILE A 149 10.06 -12.97 -12.74
N ALA A 150 10.26 -13.31 -11.48
CA ALA A 150 9.23 -13.87 -10.63
C ALA A 150 9.22 -13.16 -9.28
N ILE A 151 8.02 -13.04 -8.70
CA ILE A 151 7.76 -12.32 -7.45
C ILE A 151 7.23 -13.32 -6.43
N LEU A 152 7.84 -13.38 -5.25
CA LEU A 152 7.28 -14.11 -4.10
C LEU A 152 6.18 -13.25 -3.47
N ASN A 153 4.93 -13.68 -3.65
CA ASN A 153 3.76 -12.91 -3.22
C ASN A 153 3.70 -12.74 -1.71
N ASP A 154 4.19 -13.73 -0.97
CA ASP A 154 4.32 -13.75 0.48
C ASP A 154 5.26 -12.65 1.04
N LEU A 155 6.09 -12.03 0.19
CA LEU A 155 6.90 -10.85 0.53
C LEU A 155 6.17 -9.53 0.35
N THR A 156 4.97 -9.54 -0.23
CA THR A 156 4.18 -8.35 -0.55
C THR A 156 2.99 -8.24 0.40
N SER A 157 2.43 -7.04 0.50
CA SER A 157 1.10 -6.83 1.07
C SER A 157 0.01 -6.81 0.00
N VAL A 158 0.34 -6.68 -1.29
CA VAL A 158 -0.66 -6.44 -2.35
C VAL A 158 -0.95 -7.63 -3.27
N LEU A 159 -0.03 -8.58 -3.44
CA LEU A 159 -0.27 -9.80 -4.20
C LEU A 159 -0.66 -10.93 -3.24
N LYS A 160 -1.94 -11.29 -3.20
CA LYS A 160 -2.48 -12.20 -2.15
C LYS A 160 -3.10 -13.51 -2.66
N TYR A 161 -3.15 -13.69 -3.98
CA TYR A 161 -3.96 -14.77 -4.58
C TYR A 161 -3.15 -15.99 -5.00
N ALA A 162 -1.83 -15.91 -5.09
CA ALA A 162 -0.96 -17.04 -5.43
C ALA A 162 0.32 -17.00 -4.59
N ASP A 163 1.13 -18.06 -4.62
CA ASP A 163 2.42 -18.10 -3.91
C ASP A 163 3.52 -17.34 -4.66
N VAL A 164 3.56 -17.49 -5.98
CA VAL A 164 4.51 -16.82 -6.88
C VAL A 164 3.76 -16.17 -8.02
N THR A 165 4.13 -14.96 -8.43
CA THR A 165 3.65 -14.33 -9.66
C THR A 165 4.81 -14.24 -10.66
N MET A 166 4.64 -14.78 -11.86
CA MET A 166 5.64 -14.70 -12.93
C MET A 166 5.31 -13.53 -13.87
N ILE A 167 6.34 -12.81 -14.30
CA ILE A 167 6.25 -11.69 -15.25
C ILE A 167 6.78 -12.15 -16.61
N THR A 168 6.02 -11.88 -17.66
CA THR A 168 6.33 -12.21 -19.06
C THR A 168 6.08 -11.01 -19.96
N GLU A 169 6.48 -11.11 -21.23
CA GLU A 169 6.21 -10.06 -22.23
C GLU A 169 4.71 -9.81 -22.40
N ASP A 170 3.88 -10.86 -22.28
CA ASP A 170 2.42 -10.78 -22.42
C ASP A 170 1.69 -10.33 -21.13
N GLY A 171 2.39 -10.07 -20.03
CA GLY A 171 1.78 -9.67 -18.76
C GLY A 171 2.30 -10.44 -17.54
N PHE A 172 1.39 -10.90 -16.68
CA PHE A 172 1.75 -11.65 -15.47
C PHE A 172 0.75 -12.78 -15.19
N PHE A 173 1.22 -13.85 -14.56
CA PHE A 173 0.36 -14.97 -14.20
C PHE A 173 0.71 -15.60 -12.84
N PRO A 174 -0.29 -16.17 -12.16
CA PRO A 174 -0.11 -16.75 -10.84
C PRO A 174 0.46 -18.17 -10.95
N ILE A 175 1.30 -18.53 -9.99
CA ILE A 175 1.80 -19.89 -9.80
C ILE A 175 1.53 -20.28 -8.34
N GLU A 176 0.70 -21.31 -8.17
CA GLU A 176 0.47 -21.96 -6.87
C GLU A 176 1.45 -23.12 -6.70
N ALA A 177 2.24 -23.09 -5.63
CA ALA A 177 3.31 -24.06 -5.37
C ALA A 177 2.76 -25.24 -4.55
N LYS A 178 2.44 -26.35 -5.21
CA LYS A 178 1.94 -27.56 -4.54
C LYS A 178 3.06 -28.57 -4.24
N SER A 179 3.25 -28.90 -2.97
CA SER A 179 4.17 -29.97 -2.53
C SER A 179 3.49 -31.34 -2.34
N SER A 180 2.16 -31.42 -2.41
CA SER A 180 1.39 -32.66 -2.18
C SER A 180 0.17 -32.74 -3.10
N GLU A 181 -0.23 -33.95 -3.47
CA GLU A 181 -1.40 -34.23 -4.33
C GLU A 181 -2.76 -34.16 -3.60
N MET A 182 -2.78 -33.81 -2.31
CA MET A 182 -4.03 -33.76 -1.53
C MET A 182 -4.98 -32.67 -2.07
N ASP A 183 -6.17 -33.09 -2.47
CA ASP A 183 -7.26 -32.21 -2.90
C ASP A 183 -8.25 -32.01 -1.74
N ASN A 184 -8.05 -30.94 -0.98
CA ASN A 184 -8.94 -30.56 0.11
C ASN A 184 -9.86 -29.41 -0.35
N GLU A 185 -11.09 -29.36 0.18
CA GLU A 185 -12.08 -28.33 -0.15
C GLU A 185 -11.53 -26.90 0.01
N ARG A 186 -10.68 -26.67 1.01
CA ARG A 186 -9.97 -25.39 1.20
C ARG A 186 -9.08 -25.02 0.01
N ILE A 187 -8.32 -25.99 -0.51
CA ILE A 187 -7.39 -25.80 -1.64
C ILE A 187 -8.21 -25.48 -2.89
N ARG A 188 -9.32 -26.20 -3.11
CA ARG A 188 -10.23 -25.95 -4.21
C ARG A 188 -10.85 -24.54 -4.15
N ARG A 189 -11.33 -24.10 -2.98
CA ARG A 189 -11.85 -22.73 -2.79
C ARG A 189 -10.78 -21.65 -3.07
N GLN A 190 -9.53 -21.89 -2.69
CA GLN A 190 -8.43 -20.96 -2.96
C GLN A 190 -8.11 -20.89 -4.46
N ALA A 191 -8.09 -22.03 -5.15
CA ALA A 191 -7.92 -22.09 -6.60
C ALA A 191 -9.08 -21.40 -7.33
N GLU A 192 -10.34 -21.65 -6.92
CA GLU A 192 -11.53 -21.00 -7.49
C GLU A 192 -11.47 -19.47 -7.36
N LYS A 193 -11.10 -18.95 -6.18
CA LYS A 193 -10.94 -17.49 -5.97
C LYS A 193 -9.84 -16.90 -6.86
N THR A 194 -8.73 -17.61 -7.01
CA THR A 194 -7.60 -17.19 -7.85
C THR A 194 -8.00 -17.17 -9.31
N ASN A 195 -8.57 -18.26 -9.81
CA ASN A 195 -9.06 -18.35 -11.18
C ASN A 195 -10.09 -17.26 -11.48
N LYS A 196 -11.00 -16.97 -10.53
CA LYS A 196 -11.99 -15.90 -10.68
C LYS A 196 -11.34 -14.52 -10.84
N LEU A 197 -10.34 -14.21 -10.03
CA LEU A 197 -9.62 -12.94 -10.13
C LEU A 197 -8.84 -12.82 -11.44
N TYR A 198 -8.11 -13.84 -11.85
CA TYR A 198 -7.32 -13.77 -13.07
C TYR A 198 -8.20 -13.78 -14.33
N LYS A 199 -9.34 -14.49 -14.29
CA LYS A 199 -10.38 -14.36 -15.31
C LYS A 199 -10.89 -12.92 -15.42
N TYR A 200 -11.10 -12.22 -14.30
CA TYR A 200 -11.47 -10.80 -14.33
C TYR A 200 -10.38 -9.89 -14.90
N LEU A 201 -9.10 -10.20 -14.62
CA LEU A 201 -7.96 -9.45 -15.19
C LEU A 201 -7.75 -9.74 -16.69
N GLU A 202 -8.29 -10.84 -17.20
CA GLU A 202 -8.21 -11.23 -18.61
C GLU A 202 -9.43 -10.74 -19.41
N GLU A 203 -10.64 -10.90 -18.87
CA GLU A 203 -11.91 -10.63 -19.57
C GLU A 203 -12.49 -9.23 -19.28
N ASP A 204 -11.85 -8.45 -18.40
CA ASP A 204 -12.28 -7.13 -17.93
C ASP A 204 -13.63 -7.06 -17.21
N GLU A 205 -14.45 -8.11 -17.24
CA GLU A 205 -15.75 -8.16 -16.59
C GLU A 205 -15.95 -9.46 -15.80
N ILE A 206 -16.54 -9.35 -14.61
CA ILE A 206 -16.97 -10.53 -13.88
C ILE A 206 -18.13 -10.25 -12.92
N VAL A 207 -18.87 -11.31 -12.58
CA VAL A 207 -19.97 -11.27 -11.63
C VAL A 207 -19.52 -11.85 -10.27
N ASN A 208 -19.84 -11.15 -9.19
CA ASN A 208 -19.61 -11.52 -7.79
C ASN A 208 -18.12 -11.73 -7.43
N LEU A 209 -17.17 -10.93 -7.96
CA LEU A 209 -15.72 -11.13 -7.73
C LEU A 209 -15.37 -11.35 -6.26
N TYR A 210 -15.97 -10.54 -5.37
CA TYR A 210 -15.75 -10.61 -3.92
C TYR A 210 -16.93 -11.21 -3.14
N GLY A 211 -17.88 -11.86 -3.83
CA GLY A 211 -18.95 -12.62 -3.19
C GLY A 211 -20.25 -11.86 -2.93
N GLU A 212 -20.39 -10.62 -3.40
CA GLU A 212 -21.68 -9.92 -3.39
C GLU A 212 -22.54 -10.38 -4.58
N ASP A 213 -23.70 -10.97 -4.29
CA ASP A 213 -24.57 -11.58 -5.30
C ASP A 213 -25.18 -10.54 -6.25
N GLY A 214 -24.97 -10.76 -7.55
CA GLY A 214 -25.43 -9.89 -8.63
C GLY A 214 -24.51 -8.71 -8.93
N GLN A 215 -23.41 -8.52 -8.18
CA GLN A 215 -22.50 -7.41 -8.41
C GLN A 215 -21.64 -7.64 -9.66
N ILE A 216 -21.78 -6.76 -10.64
CA ILE A 216 -20.93 -6.76 -11.84
C ILE A 216 -19.75 -5.83 -11.61
N MET A 217 -18.54 -6.37 -11.73
CA MET A 217 -17.31 -5.59 -11.73
C MET A 217 -16.77 -5.52 -13.15
N ARG A 218 -16.46 -4.30 -13.62
CA ARG A 218 -15.92 -4.04 -14.95
C ARG A 218 -14.68 -3.16 -14.88
N ARG A 219 -13.59 -3.59 -15.50
CA ARG A 219 -12.41 -2.76 -15.81
C ARG A 219 -12.73 -1.91 -17.02
N VAL A 220 -12.42 -0.63 -16.92
CA VAL A 220 -12.63 0.32 -18.01
C VAL A 220 -11.28 0.99 -18.25
N ALA A 221 -10.85 0.98 -19.51
CA ALA A 221 -9.65 1.67 -19.92
C ALA A 221 -9.70 3.15 -19.52
N LEU A 222 -8.54 3.71 -19.17
CA LEU A 222 -8.40 5.14 -18.95
C LEU A 222 -8.63 5.87 -20.28
N CYS A 223 -9.25 7.05 -20.24
CA CYS A 223 -9.44 7.89 -21.41
C CYS A 223 -8.15 8.62 -21.81
N SER A 224 -7.19 8.73 -20.90
CA SER A 224 -5.88 9.35 -21.13
C SER A 224 -4.84 8.81 -20.16
N ASP A 225 -3.57 9.02 -20.48
CA ASP A 225 -2.47 8.68 -19.57
C ASP A 225 -2.58 9.43 -18.25
N GLU A 226 -2.21 8.76 -17.16
CA GLU A 226 -2.29 9.33 -15.83
C GLU A 226 -1.31 10.49 -15.63
N ILE A 227 -1.83 11.62 -15.13
CA ILE A 227 -1.04 12.74 -14.66
C ILE A 227 -0.80 12.59 -13.15
N ASN A 228 0.47 12.63 -12.73
CA ASN A 228 0.88 12.61 -11.33
C ASN A 228 2.00 13.61 -11.06
N TYR A 229 2.21 13.89 -9.77
CA TYR A 229 3.15 14.88 -9.25
C TYR A 229 4.27 14.24 -8.43
N GLN A 230 4.65 12.99 -8.73
CA GLN A 230 5.67 12.29 -7.95
C GLN A 230 7.04 12.98 -8.04
N LYS A 231 7.36 13.57 -9.19
CA LYS A 231 8.61 14.32 -9.40
C LYS A 231 8.61 15.64 -8.63
N GLU A 232 7.50 16.37 -8.69
CA GLU A 232 7.29 17.63 -7.98
C GLU A 232 7.31 17.40 -6.47
N PHE A 233 6.67 16.32 -6.00
CA PHE A 233 6.73 15.89 -4.60
C PHE A 233 8.16 15.55 -4.17
N SER A 234 8.93 14.86 -5.01
CA SER A 234 10.35 14.58 -4.73
C SER A 234 11.18 15.86 -4.63
N ASN A 235 10.96 16.84 -5.52
CA ASN A 235 11.63 18.14 -5.44
C ASN A 235 11.23 18.91 -4.18
N LEU A 236 9.96 18.82 -3.77
CA LEU A 236 9.45 19.42 -2.54
C LEU A 236 10.14 18.82 -1.31
N LEU A 237 10.34 17.50 -1.25
CA LEU A 237 11.09 16.84 -0.17
C LEU A 237 12.51 17.39 -0.05
N GLU A 238 13.25 17.50 -1.15
CA GLU A 238 14.62 18.02 -1.16
C GLU A 238 14.68 19.48 -0.70
N SER A 239 13.75 20.31 -1.18
CA SER A 239 13.68 21.71 -0.79
C SER A 239 13.34 21.88 0.71
N ALA A 240 12.35 21.14 1.19
CA ALA A 240 11.96 21.14 2.60
C ALA A 240 13.10 20.64 3.51
N ARG A 241 13.92 19.70 3.06
CA ARG A 241 15.09 19.22 3.81
C ARG A 241 16.09 20.33 4.10
N VAL A 242 16.31 21.24 3.14
CA VAL A 242 17.23 22.38 3.29
C VAL A 242 16.62 23.48 4.14
N LYS A 243 15.34 23.79 3.92
CA LYS A 243 14.64 24.93 4.56
C LYS A 243 14.06 24.61 5.94
N GLY A 244 13.91 23.34 6.28
CA GLY A 244 13.15 22.87 7.45
C GLY A 244 11.69 22.58 7.12
N TYR A 245 11.05 23.36 6.26
CA TYR A 245 9.77 23.01 5.64
C TYR A 245 9.66 23.70 4.28
N ASP A 246 8.77 23.20 3.43
CA ASP A 246 8.39 23.88 2.20
C ASP A 246 6.97 23.47 1.78
N SER A 247 6.36 24.25 0.90
CA SER A 247 5.05 23.93 0.31
C SER A 247 5.08 24.05 -1.21
N TYR A 248 4.18 23.33 -1.85
CA TYR A 248 4.00 23.39 -3.29
C TYR A 248 2.53 23.20 -3.68
N LYS A 249 2.04 24.11 -4.52
CA LYS A 249 0.74 23.99 -5.18
C LYS A 249 0.92 23.21 -6.48
N PHE A 250 0.41 21.97 -6.51
CA PHE A 250 0.49 21.11 -7.69
C PHE A 250 -0.46 21.57 -8.79
N GLU A 251 -1.69 21.91 -8.41
CA GLU A 251 -2.72 22.47 -9.27
C GLU A 251 -3.76 23.24 -8.45
N ASP A 252 -4.75 23.84 -9.12
CA ASP A 252 -5.86 24.50 -8.44
C ASP A 252 -6.62 23.51 -7.57
N GLY A 253 -6.65 23.79 -6.26
CA GLY A 253 -7.30 22.95 -5.27
C GLY A 253 -6.50 21.73 -4.82
N PHE A 254 -5.21 21.61 -5.16
CA PHE A 254 -4.34 20.54 -4.64
C PHE A 254 -2.93 21.04 -4.34
N SER A 255 -2.58 21.02 -3.06
CA SER A 255 -1.27 21.45 -2.57
C SER A 255 -0.72 20.52 -1.49
N CYS A 256 0.58 20.58 -1.26
CA CYS A 256 1.26 19.78 -0.26
C CYS A 256 2.28 20.60 0.53
N ILE A 257 2.40 20.28 1.80
CA ILE A 257 3.40 20.79 2.73
C ILE A 257 4.24 19.61 3.19
N VAL A 258 5.55 19.78 3.14
CA VAL A 258 6.53 18.87 3.74
C VAL A 258 7.28 19.63 4.82
N ALA A 259 7.35 19.07 6.01
CA ALA A 259 8.09 19.65 7.13
C ALA A 259 9.02 18.61 7.78
N PHE A 260 10.28 19.01 7.96
CA PHE A 260 11.30 18.31 8.73
C PHE A 260 11.36 18.94 10.13
N LYS A 261 11.15 18.12 11.18
CA LYS A 261 11.06 18.53 12.62
C LYS A 261 9.73 19.18 13.00
N GLU A 262 9.56 19.46 14.29
CA GLU A 262 8.42 20.21 14.83
C GLU A 262 8.39 21.61 14.20
N PHE A 263 7.24 21.97 13.64
CA PHE A 263 6.95 23.28 13.06
C PHE A 263 5.67 23.83 13.70
N ASP A 264 5.52 25.16 13.71
CA ASP A 264 4.26 25.76 14.16
C ASP A 264 3.18 25.49 13.11
N THR A 265 2.34 24.51 13.43
CA THR A 265 1.24 24.07 12.57
C THR A 265 0.30 25.23 12.23
N ASN A 266 0.07 26.19 13.13
CA ASN A 266 -0.88 27.28 12.87
C ASN A 266 -0.34 28.27 11.85
N GLU A 267 0.92 28.67 11.96
CA GLU A 267 1.57 29.61 11.02
C GLU A 267 1.67 29.01 9.62
N VAL A 268 2.07 27.74 9.53
CA VAL A 268 2.23 27.02 8.27
C VAL A 268 0.86 26.77 7.61
N LEU A 269 -0.16 26.35 8.38
CA LEU A 269 -1.52 26.17 7.87
C LEU A 269 -2.11 27.48 7.37
N ASP A 270 -1.97 28.57 8.12
CA ASP A 270 -2.49 29.87 7.72
C ASP A 270 -1.82 30.36 6.43
N SER A 271 -0.51 30.17 6.29
CA SER A 271 0.21 30.59 5.08
C SER A 271 -0.26 29.87 3.82
N VAL A 272 -0.56 28.57 3.90
CA VAL A 272 -1.00 27.77 2.75
C VAL A 272 -2.49 27.96 2.48
N VAL A 273 -3.34 27.83 3.50
CA VAL A 273 -4.80 27.97 3.33
C VAL A 273 -5.17 29.36 2.85
N LYS A 274 -4.61 30.42 3.46
CA LYS A 274 -4.93 31.81 3.06
C LYS A 274 -4.14 32.22 1.82
N GLY A 275 -2.87 31.83 1.71
CA GLY A 275 -2.00 32.23 0.61
C GLY A 275 -2.39 31.62 -0.75
N GLU A 276 -2.95 30.41 -0.74
CA GLU A 276 -3.36 29.71 -1.97
C GLU A 276 -4.83 29.93 -2.34
N GLY A 277 -5.57 30.65 -1.50
CA GLY A 277 -6.96 31.02 -1.75
C GLY A 277 -7.95 29.88 -1.57
N PHE A 278 -7.66 28.91 -0.69
CA PHE A 278 -8.59 27.82 -0.44
C PHE A 278 -9.84 28.31 0.28
N THR A 279 -11.00 27.84 -0.19
CA THR A 279 -12.31 28.24 0.36
C THR A 279 -12.94 27.15 1.21
N THR A 280 -12.81 25.88 0.79
CA THR A 280 -13.38 24.72 1.49
C THR A 280 -12.38 23.55 1.53
N PRO A 281 -11.19 23.75 2.14
CA PRO A 281 -10.13 22.75 2.14
C PRO A 281 -10.42 21.56 3.06
N TYR A 282 -10.02 20.38 2.59
CA TYR A 282 -9.69 19.22 3.42
C TYR A 282 -8.19 19.17 3.61
N PHE A 283 -7.75 18.57 4.72
CA PHE A 283 -6.35 18.21 4.90
C PHE A 283 -6.21 16.73 5.22
N PHE A 284 -5.13 16.14 4.72
CA PHE A 284 -4.76 14.74 4.95
C PHE A 284 -3.32 14.68 5.45
N HIS A 285 -3.10 14.12 6.63
CA HIS A 285 -1.75 13.88 7.16
C HIS A 285 -1.26 12.51 6.66
N LEU A 286 -0.41 12.51 5.65
CA LEU A 286 0.01 11.29 4.94
C LEU A 286 0.67 10.26 5.87
N ASN A 287 1.32 10.72 6.93
CA ASN A 287 1.95 9.87 7.95
C ASN A 287 0.95 8.97 8.69
N MET A 288 -0.34 9.33 8.74
CA MET A 288 -1.39 8.49 9.30
C MET A 288 -1.72 7.26 8.43
N TYR A 289 -1.20 7.25 7.20
CA TYR A 289 -1.55 6.28 6.18
C TYR A 289 -0.38 5.36 5.76
N LYS A 290 0.75 5.39 6.49
CA LYS A 290 2.03 4.71 6.20
C LYS A 290 1.93 3.26 5.72
N PHE A 291 0.95 2.52 6.22
CA PHE A 291 0.73 1.10 5.89
C PHE A 291 -0.73 0.80 5.54
N MET A 292 -1.42 1.75 4.90
CA MET A 292 -2.75 1.48 4.35
C MET A 292 -2.67 0.32 3.34
N GLY A 293 -3.14 -0.85 3.74
CA GLY A 293 -3.14 -2.07 2.93
C GLY A 293 -4.23 -2.07 1.87
N TYR A 294 -4.39 -0.99 1.12
CA TYR A 294 -5.41 -0.79 0.08
C TYR A 294 -4.86 -0.86 -1.36
N GLY A 295 -3.59 -1.22 -1.53
CA GLY A 295 -2.99 -1.40 -2.85
C GLY A 295 -2.74 -0.07 -3.58
N TYR A 296 -2.45 0.99 -2.84
CA TYR A 296 -1.90 2.23 -3.40
C TYR A 296 -0.45 2.04 -3.81
N TYR A 297 0.04 2.94 -4.67
CA TYR A 297 1.46 3.04 -4.96
C TYR A 297 2.26 3.16 -3.65
N PRO A 298 3.21 2.26 -3.39
CA PRO A 298 3.77 2.12 -2.06
C PRO A 298 4.70 3.30 -1.75
N PHE A 299 4.67 3.78 -0.50
CA PHE A 299 5.53 4.86 -0.07
C PHE A 299 7.03 4.52 -0.19
N SER A 300 7.40 3.24 -0.15
CA SER A 300 8.76 2.78 -0.44
C SER A 300 9.24 3.18 -1.85
N LEU A 301 8.33 3.45 -2.78
CA LEU A 301 8.63 3.97 -4.12
C LEU A 301 8.30 5.46 -4.28
N LEU A 302 7.31 5.99 -3.55
CA LEU A 302 6.98 7.43 -3.60
C LEU A 302 8.13 8.27 -3.05
N PHE A 303 8.77 7.82 -1.97
CA PHE A 303 9.98 8.42 -1.44
C PHE A 303 11.18 7.80 -2.16
N ASN A 304 11.74 8.53 -3.13
CA ASN A 304 12.86 8.11 -3.98
C ASN A 304 14.24 8.09 -3.27
N SER A 305 14.27 8.37 -1.97
CA SER A 305 15.45 8.32 -1.11
C SER A 305 15.14 7.43 0.09
N ALA A 306 16.01 6.45 0.33
CA ALA A 306 15.88 5.54 1.47
C ALA A 306 15.83 6.29 2.81
N GLU A 307 16.62 7.37 2.96
CA GLU A 307 16.61 8.19 4.18
C GLU A 307 15.30 8.97 4.33
N HIS A 308 14.76 9.55 3.24
CA HIS A 308 13.47 10.25 3.31
C HIS A 308 12.33 9.31 3.67
N TYR A 309 12.30 8.11 3.11
CA TYR A 309 11.31 7.12 3.48
C TYR A 309 11.44 6.74 4.97
N TRP A 310 12.66 6.52 5.46
CA TRP A 310 12.89 6.20 6.86
C TRP A 310 12.46 7.34 7.79
N ASP A 311 12.81 8.58 7.47
CA ASP A 311 12.42 9.76 8.24
C ASP A 311 10.90 9.98 8.22
N PHE A 312 10.22 9.68 7.12
CA PHE A 312 8.75 9.66 7.05
C PHE A 312 8.16 8.60 8.00
N LEU A 313 8.73 7.39 8.00
CA LEU A 313 8.29 6.31 8.88
C LEU A 313 8.44 6.66 10.36
N GLU A 314 9.57 7.26 10.76
CA GLU A 314 9.83 7.70 12.14
C GLU A 314 9.07 8.98 12.52
N GLY A 315 8.43 9.66 11.56
CA GLY A 315 7.70 10.91 11.80
C GLY A 315 8.60 12.16 11.86
N ASN A 316 9.86 12.03 11.47
CA ASN A 316 10.79 13.16 11.31
C ASN A 316 10.40 14.05 10.11
N ILE A 317 9.76 13.46 9.09
CA ILE A 317 9.11 14.15 7.98
C ILE A 317 7.61 14.07 8.17
N ASN A 318 6.93 15.21 8.16
CA ASN A 318 5.48 15.32 8.14
C ASN A 318 5.02 15.79 6.77
N VAL A 319 4.08 15.07 6.18
CA VAL A 319 3.51 15.40 4.87
C VAL A 319 2.03 15.67 5.04
N ILE A 320 1.61 16.91 4.77
CA ILE A 320 0.22 17.34 4.86
C ILE A 320 -0.23 17.74 3.45
N VAL A 321 -1.33 17.15 3.00
CA VAL A 321 -1.92 17.41 1.69
C VAL A 321 -3.23 18.16 1.87
N PHE A 322 -3.43 19.20 1.07
CA PHE A 322 -4.66 19.98 1.03
C PHE A 322 -5.39 19.74 -0.29
N ILE A 323 -6.69 19.49 -0.19
CA ILE A 323 -7.58 19.40 -1.34
C ILE A 323 -8.76 20.34 -1.12
N ASP A 324 -9.02 21.26 -2.04
CA ASP A 324 -10.16 22.19 -1.93
C ASP A 324 -11.40 21.63 -2.61
N PHE A 325 -12.50 21.50 -1.85
CA PHE A 325 -13.77 21.03 -2.41
C PHE A 325 -14.30 21.94 -3.52
N SER A 326 -14.05 23.25 -3.44
CA SER A 326 -14.49 24.20 -4.47
C SER A 326 -13.86 23.94 -5.84
N ALA A 327 -12.64 23.39 -5.89
CA ALA A 327 -12.02 22.98 -7.14
C ALA A 327 -12.73 21.75 -7.74
N ILE A 328 -13.16 20.81 -6.90
CA ILE A 328 -13.96 19.64 -7.30
C ILE A 328 -15.31 20.10 -7.86
N GLU A 329 -15.97 21.05 -7.20
CA GLU A 329 -17.21 21.67 -7.68
C GLU A 329 -16.99 22.26 -9.07
N LYS A 330 -16.03 23.18 -9.23
CA LYS A 330 -15.73 23.85 -10.50
C LYS A 330 -15.42 22.86 -11.63
N ILE A 331 -14.65 21.81 -11.36
CA ILE A 331 -14.36 20.78 -12.37
C ILE A 331 -15.65 20.03 -12.74
N SER A 332 -16.46 19.62 -11.76
CA SER A 332 -17.73 18.92 -11.98
C SER A 332 -18.71 19.75 -12.81
N GLU A 333 -18.79 21.05 -12.55
CA GLU A 333 -19.67 21.97 -13.27
C GLU A 333 -19.34 22.06 -14.76
N ASN A 334 -18.05 22.03 -15.13
CA ASN A 334 -17.61 22.03 -16.53
C ASN A 334 -18.08 20.79 -17.30
N TYR A 335 -18.40 19.69 -16.60
CA TYR A 335 -18.94 18.47 -17.16
C TYR A 335 -20.46 18.35 -16.99
N GLY A 336 -21.12 19.39 -16.48
CA GLY A 336 -22.58 19.41 -16.29
C GLY A 336 -23.06 18.60 -15.08
N TYR A 337 -22.22 18.45 -14.05
CA TYR A 337 -22.59 17.78 -12.80
C TYR A 337 -22.56 18.73 -11.61
N ASN A 338 -23.47 18.50 -10.65
CA ASN A 338 -23.32 18.97 -9.27
C ASN A 338 -22.63 17.87 -8.46
N VAL A 339 -21.80 18.26 -7.49
CA VAL A 339 -21.12 17.33 -6.59
C VAL A 339 -21.57 17.58 -5.15
N GLU A 340 -21.79 16.51 -4.42
CA GLU A 340 -22.00 16.53 -2.97
C GLU A 340 -21.07 15.53 -2.30
N ARG A 341 -20.70 15.78 -1.04
CA ARG A 341 -20.04 14.75 -0.22
C ARG A 341 -21.01 13.57 -0.09
N ALA A 342 -20.51 12.37 -0.32
CA ALA A 342 -21.34 11.18 -0.18
C ALA A 342 -21.73 10.99 1.29
N LYS A 343 -22.94 10.46 1.50
CA LYS A 343 -23.46 10.11 2.84
C LYS A 343 -23.25 8.63 3.18
N MET A 344 -22.90 7.83 2.18
CA MET A 344 -22.66 6.39 2.32
C MET A 344 -21.20 6.15 2.67
N GLU A 345 -20.95 5.17 3.53
CA GLU A 345 -19.61 4.68 3.82
C GLU A 345 -18.91 4.22 2.52
N ASP A 346 -17.58 4.33 2.49
CA ASP A 346 -16.70 3.98 1.37
C ASP A 346 -16.81 4.86 0.11
N TYR A 347 -17.69 5.87 0.09
CA TYR A 347 -17.80 6.86 -0.98
C TYR A 347 -17.35 8.25 -0.54
N ALA A 348 -16.54 8.93 -1.37
CA ALA A 348 -16.13 10.31 -1.11
C ALA A 348 -17.19 11.29 -1.62
N PHE A 349 -17.65 11.10 -2.86
CA PHE A 349 -18.50 12.07 -3.55
C PHE A 349 -19.62 11.39 -4.34
N THR A 350 -20.74 12.09 -4.45
CA THR A 350 -21.84 11.76 -5.35
C THR A 350 -22.00 12.89 -6.37
N PHE A 351 -22.00 12.53 -7.64
CA PHE A 351 -22.18 13.44 -8.76
C PHE A 351 -23.58 13.26 -9.33
N LYS A 352 -24.32 14.37 -9.49
CA LYS A 352 -25.68 14.40 -10.04
C LYS A 352 -25.70 15.27 -11.29
N SER A 353 -26.22 14.72 -12.38
CA SER A 353 -26.32 15.46 -13.64
C SER A 353 -27.21 16.70 -13.47
N LYS A 354 -26.78 17.84 -14.03
CA LYS A 354 -27.61 19.06 -14.17
C LYS A 354 -28.65 18.92 -15.29
N ASN A 355 -28.47 17.95 -16.19
CA ASN A 355 -29.38 17.66 -17.29
C ASN A 355 -30.13 16.36 -17.03
N GLU A 356 -31.44 16.43 -16.83
CA GLU A 356 -32.32 15.27 -16.63
C GLU A 356 -32.35 14.32 -17.84
N LYS A 357 -31.90 14.78 -19.01
CA LYS A 357 -31.80 13.95 -20.23
C LYS A 357 -30.48 13.19 -20.36
N ASN A 358 -29.52 13.36 -19.44
CA ASN A 358 -28.31 12.54 -19.45
C ASN A 358 -28.65 11.12 -19.02
N GLU A 359 -28.13 10.13 -19.75
CA GLU A 359 -28.36 8.71 -19.46
C GLU A 359 -27.85 8.32 -18.07
N VAL A 360 -26.69 8.87 -17.67
CA VAL A 360 -26.18 8.76 -16.30
C VAL A 360 -26.69 9.95 -15.48
N SER A 361 -27.80 9.75 -14.79
CA SER A 361 -28.43 10.76 -13.92
C SER A 361 -27.61 11.02 -12.65
N SER A 362 -26.94 10.00 -12.11
CA SER A 362 -26.02 10.13 -10.99
C SER A 362 -25.02 8.97 -10.90
N PHE A 363 -23.89 9.20 -10.25
CA PHE A 363 -22.93 8.17 -9.88
C PHE A 363 -22.12 8.60 -8.65
N SER A 364 -21.45 7.66 -8.00
CA SER A 364 -20.62 7.94 -6.82
C SER A 364 -19.17 7.50 -7.03
N MET A 365 -18.24 8.26 -6.48
CA MET A 365 -16.81 7.96 -6.47
C MET A 365 -16.42 7.41 -5.11
N SER A 366 -15.76 6.25 -5.08
CA SER A 366 -15.28 5.67 -3.83
C SER A 366 -14.19 6.52 -3.18
N GLU A 367 -14.13 6.53 -1.84
CA GLU A 367 -13.04 7.15 -1.10
C GLU A 367 -11.69 6.61 -1.56
N HIS A 368 -11.61 5.30 -1.79
CA HIS A 368 -10.42 4.65 -2.30
C HIS A 368 -9.95 5.18 -3.66
N PHE A 369 -10.86 5.54 -4.56
CA PHE A 369 -10.46 6.10 -5.85
C PHE A 369 -10.02 7.56 -5.70
N PHE A 370 -10.72 8.35 -4.88
CA PHE A 370 -10.35 9.73 -4.57
C PHE A 370 -8.99 9.84 -3.86
N PHE A 371 -8.71 8.96 -2.89
CA PHE A 371 -7.50 8.97 -2.08
C PHE A 371 -6.21 8.77 -2.90
N ARG A 372 -6.31 8.24 -4.13
CA ARG A 372 -5.17 8.17 -5.07
C ARG A 372 -4.54 9.55 -5.31
N THR A 373 -5.33 10.62 -5.22
CA THR A 373 -4.85 12.00 -5.33
C THR A 373 -3.69 12.26 -4.37
N PHE A 374 -3.85 11.95 -3.08
CA PHE A 374 -2.83 12.23 -2.07
C PHE A 374 -1.94 11.03 -1.72
N MET A 375 -2.43 9.80 -1.92
CA MET A 375 -1.66 8.57 -1.66
C MET A 375 -0.64 8.26 -2.76
N GLU A 376 -0.97 8.59 -4.01
CA GLU A 376 -0.14 8.29 -5.20
C GLU A 376 0.37 9.57 -5.88
N MET A 377 0.03 10.75 -5.34
CA MET A 377 0.27 12.08 -5.93
C MET A 377 -0.36 12.25 -7.31
N VAL A 378 -1.54 11.66 -7.55
CA VAL A 378 -2.27 11.77 -8.83
C VAL A 378 -2.98 13.12 -8.93
N SER A 379 -3.03 13.72 -10.12
CA SER A 379 -3.80 14.96 -10.34
C SER A 379 -5.28 14.74 -10.05
N LEU A 380 -5.83 15.57 -9.17
CA LEU A 380 -7.25 15.68 -8.86
C LEU A 380 -8.04 16.01 -10.12
N LYS A 381 -7.56 16.97 -10.92
CA LYS A 381 -8.20 17.37 -12.17
C LYS A 381 -8.25 16.23 -13.17
N TRP A 382 -7.12 15.54 -13.37
CA TRP A 382 -7.07 14.38 -14.25
C TRP A 382 -8.02 13.28 -13.77
N LEU A 383 -7.98 12.93 -12.49
CA LEU A 383 -8.79 11.87 -11.88
C LEU A 383 -10.29 12.10 -12.09
N LEU A 384 -10.75 13.35 -11.91
CA LEU A 384 -12.14 13.73 -12.11
C LEU A 384 -12.50 13.74 -13.59
N ASN A 385 -11.69 14.36 -14.45
CA ASN A 385 -11.93 14.44 -15.88
C ASN A 385 -12.05 13.06 -16.51
N ASP A 386 -11.10 12.17 -16.22
CA ASP A 386 -11.10 10.78 -16.70
C ASP A 386 -12.34 10.01 -16.21
N THR A 387 -12.79 10.27 -14.99
CA THR A 387 -14.04 9.69 -14.46
C THR A 387 -15.25 10.18 -15.24
N PHE A 388 -15.42 11.48 -15.44
CA PHE A 388 -16.54 12.02 -16.20
C PHE A 388 -16.55 11.54 -17.65
N LEU A 389 -15.38 11.49 -18.30
CA LEU A 389 -15.26 10.99 -19.67
C LEU A 389 -15.62 9.50 -19.78
N ARG A 390 -15.23 8.66 -18.81
CA ARG A 390 -15.62 7.24 -18.80
C ARG A 390 -17.13 7.05 -18.66
N PHE A 391 -17.81 7.86 -17.84
CA PHE A 391 -19.27 7.80 -17.75
C PHE A 391 -19.97 8.34 -19.00
N LYS A 392 -19.38 9.34 -19.67
CA LYS A 392 -19.90 9.83 -20.95
C LYS A 392 -19.69 8.83 -22.08
N ASN A 393 -18.56 8.14 -22.14
CA ASN A 393 -18.23 7.18 -23.19
C ASN A 393 -18.85 5.79 -22.97
N ARG A 394 -19.46 5.53 -21.80
CA ARG A 394 -20.31 4.33 -21.58
C ARG A 394 -21.64 4.38 -22.33
N ILE A 395 -21.91 5.51 -23.01
CA ILE A 395 -23.12 5.79 -23.81
C ILE A 395 -22.92 5.43 -25.30
N ASP A 396 -21.68 5.12 -25.71
CA ASP A 396 -21.37 4.53 -27.03
C ASP A 396 -21.05 3.03 -26.87
#